data_AF-A0A524HHR7-F1
#
_entry.id   AF-A0A524HHR7-F1
#
_cell.length_a   1.000
_cell.length_b   1.000
_cell.length_c   1.000
_cell.angle_alpha   90.00
_cell.angle_beta   90.00
_cell.angle_gamma   90.00
#
_symmetry.space_group_name_H-M   'P 1'
#
loop_
_entity.id
_entity.type
_entity.pdbx_description
1 polymer ?
#
loop_
_entity_poly.entity_id
_entity_poly.type
_entity_poly.pdbx_seq_one_letter_code
_entity_poly.pdbx_strand_id
1 'polypeptide(L)' 'MDTPAHIKPEWYFLALYQLLRFIPKTMGATLSVLAVFVLLIWPFLDHKPDTSKTTSRIRFWFSLVAVLVIIALTIWGEVS' A
#
# COMPACT_ATOMS: atom_id res chain seq x y z
N MET A 1 -33.02 5.18 6.35
CA MET A 1 -31.83 4.39 5.96
C MET A 1 -30.69 4.97 6.77
N ASP A 2 -30.55 4.53 8.01
CA ASP A 2 -29.53 5.04 8.92
C ASP A 2 -28.23 4.31 8.65
N THR A 3 -27.31 4.98 7.96
CA THR A 3 -25.96 4.49 7.76
C THR A 3 -25.23 4.55 9.11
N PRO A 4 -24.72 3.44 9.65
CA PRO A 4 -23.95 3.46 10.89
C PRO A 4 -22.78 4.46 10.78
N ALA A 5 -22.59 5.30 11.80
CA ALA A 5 -21.54 6.32 11.82
C ALA A 5 -20.10 5.75 11.87
N HIS A 6 -19.95 4.43 11.99
CA HIS A 6 -18.68 3.72 12.16
C HIS A 6 -18.60 2.48 11.25
N ILE A 7 -18.74 2.67 9.94
CA ILE A 7 -18.43 1.63 8.96
C ILE A 7 -16.93 1.64 8.71
N LYS A 8 -16.23 0.62 9.22
CA LYS A 8 -14.84 0.32 8.90
C LYS A 8 -14.77 -0.88 7.96
N PRO A 9 -13.83 -0.91 7.01
CA PRO A 9 -13.58 -2.10 6.20
C PRO A 9 -12.87 -3.18 7.04
N GLU A 10 -12.81 -4.41 6.51
CA GLU A 10 -12.10 -5.51 7.16
C GLU A 10 -10.59 -5.24 7.30
N TRP A 11 -9.94 -5.92 8.25
CA TRP A 11 -8.58 -5.61 8.70
C TRP A 11 -7.52 -5.55 7.58
N TYR A 12 -7.66 -6.38 6.55
CA TYR A 12 -6.73 -6.42 5.41
C TYR A 12 -6.92 -5.24 4.43
N PHE A 13 -8.04 -4.52 4.51
CA PHE A 13 -8.28 -3.31 3.72
C PHE A 13 -7.92 -2.02 4.46
N LEU A 14 -7.64 -2.06 5.77
CA LEU A 14 -7.39 -0.87 6.57
C LEU A 14 -6.18 -0.05 6.08
N ALA A 15 -5.08 -0.71 5.75
CA ALA A 15 -3.90 -0.01 5.21
C ALA A 15 -4.22 0.72 3.89
N LEU A 16 -4.97 0.08 3.00
CA LEU A 16 -5.39 0.68 1.74
C LEU A 16 -6.33 1.86 2.00
N TYR A 17 -7.32 1.70 2.89
CA TYR A 17 -8.26 2.76 3.28
C TYR A 17 -7.56 3.99 3.86
N GLN A 18 -6.56 3.80 4.74
CA GLN A 18 -5.76 4.91 5.26
C GLN A 18 -4.93 5.59 4.16
N LEU A 19 -4.34 4.81 3.24
CA LEU A 19 -3.61 5.35 2.09
C LEU A 19 -4.52 6.20 1.19
N LEU A 20 -5.78 5.79 1.02
CA LEU A 20 -6.80 6.55 0.29
C LEU A 20 -7.15 7.88 0.98
N ARG A 21 -7.18 7.92 2.33
CA ARG A 21 -7.50 9.13 3.10
C ARG A 21 -6.47 10.25 2.91
N PHE A 22 -5.23 9.91 2.55
CA PHE A 22 -4.18 10.88 2.23
C PHE A 22 -4.32 11.48 0.82
N ILE A 23 -5.15 10.91 -0.05
CA ILE A 23 -5.37 11.42 -1.41
C ILE A 23 -6.58 12.38 -1.39
N PRO A 24 -6.44 13.63 -1.86
CA PRO A 24 -7.56 14.55 -1.96
C PRO A 24 -8.68 13.98 -2.84
N LYS A 25 -9.92 14.11 -2.36
CA LYS A 25 -11.16 13.57 -2.94
C LYS A 25 -11.42 13.92 -4.42
N THR A 26 -10.70 14.88 -4.99
CA THR A 26 -10.78 15.25 -6.41
C THR A 26 -10.10 14.23 -7.34
N MET A 27 -9.20 13.37 -6.83
CA MET A 27 -8.48 12.37 -7.62
C MET A 27 -8.33 11.01 -6.92
N GLY A 28 -8.98 10.81 -5.77
CA GLY A 28 -8.84 9.65 -4.89
C GLY A 28 -8.95 8.30 -5.60
N ALA A 29 -10.12 8.00 -6.18
CA ALA A 29 -10.40 6.69 -6.77
C ALA A 29 -9.48 6.37 -7.96
N THR A 30 -9.22 7.34 -8.84
CA THR A 30 -8.36 7.15 -10.02
C THR A 30 -6.92 6.81 -9.62
N LEU A 31 -6.37 7.51 -8.64
CA LEU A 31 -5.01 7.28 -8.16
C LEU A 31 -4.89 5.93 -7.43
N SER A 32 -5.92 5.51 -6.71
CA SER A 32 -5.93 4.19 -6.04
C SER A 32 -5.93 3.03 -7.04
N VAL A 33 -6.75 3.11 -8.09
CA VAL A 33 -6.78 2.09 -9.14
C VAL A 33 -5.45 2.05 -9.88
N LEU A 34 -4.87 3.21 -10.19
CA LEU A 34 -3.53 3.29 -10.77
C LEU A 34 -2.46 2.68 -9.87
N ALA A 35 -2.52 2.89 -8.56
CA ALA A 35 -1.57 2.31 -7.61
C ALA A 35 -1.62 0.77 -7.61
N VAL A 36 -2.82 0.17 -7.60
CA VAL A 36 -2.99 -1.29 -7.68
C VAL A 36 -2.52 -1.82 -9.03
N PHE A 37 -2.81 -1.10 -10.11
CA PHE A 37 -2.37 -1.48 -11.46
C PHE A 37 -0.85 -1.45 -11.62
N VAL A 38 -0.18 -0.44 -11.05
CA VAL A 38 1.29 -0.37 -11.02
C VAL A 38 1.87 -1.53 -10.22
N LEU A 39 1.26 -1.91 -9.09
CA LEU A 39 1.70 -3.06 -8.30
C LEU A 39 1.59 -4.39 -9.09
N LEU A 40 0.55 -4.55 -9.92
CA LEU A 40 0.37 -5.71 -10.79
C LEU A 40 1.42 -5.80 -11.90
N ILE A 41 1.86 -4.66 -12.43
CA ILE A 41 2.89 -4.60 -13.50
C ILE A 41 4.30 -4.71 -12.93
N TRP A 42 4.50 -4.35 -11.65
CA TRP A 42 5.79 -4.36 -10.97
C TRP A 42 6.65 -5.62 -11.17
N PRO A 43 6.15 -6.87 -11.00
CA PRO A 43 6.97 -8.07 -11.19
C PRO A 43 7.43 -8.29 -12.63
N PHE A 44 6.73 -7.70 -13.61
CA PHE A 44 7.09 -7.81 -15.04
C PHE A 44 8.07 -6.73 -15.50
N LEU A 45 8.39 -5.76 -14.64
CA LEU A 45 9.33 -4.70 -14.98
C LEU A 45 10.79 -5.10 -14.70
N ASP A 46 11.01 -6.01 -13.75
CA ASP A 46 12.34 -6.47 -13.39
C ASP A 46 12.71 -7.80 -14.05
N HIS A 47 13.52 -7.70 -15.10
CA HIS A 47 14.04 -8.86 -15.83
C HIS A 47 15.54 -9.13 -15.57
N LYS A 48 16.19 -8.32 -14.72
CA LYS A 48 17.64 -8.42 -14.54
C LYS A 48 17.97 -9.25 -13.31
N PRO A 49 18.80 -10.30 -13.43
CA PRO A 49 19.30 -11.00 -12.26
C PRO A 49 20.16 -10.05 -11.43
N ASP A 50 19.90 -9.99 -10.12
CA ASP A 50 20.69 -9.19 -9.17
C ASP A 50 22.14 -9.69 -9.17
N THR A 51 23.00 -9.01 -9.91
CA THR A 51 24.41 -9.43 -10.08
C THR A 51 25.27 -8.98 -8.90
N SER A 52 24.81 -7.98 -8.13
CA SER A 52 25.53 -7.39 -7.01
C SER A 52 24.83 -7.67 -5.68
N LYS A 53 25.63 -8.08 -4.67
CA LYS A 53 25.16 -8.25 -3.28
C LYS A 53 24.67 -6.93 -2.65
N THR A 54 25.14 -5.78 -3.14
CA THR A 54 24.67 -4.48 -2.65
C THR A 54 23.25 -4.20 -3.13
N THR A 55 22.94 -4.52 -4.39
CA THR A 55 21.60 -4.34 -4.96
C THR A 55 20.57 -5.19 -4.23
N SER A 56 20.85 -6.48 -4.00
CA SER A 56 19.94 -7.36 -3.27
C SER A 56 19.75 -6.92 -1.82
N ARG A 57 20.80 -6.38 -1.16
CA ARG A 57 20.68 -5.82 0.20
C ARG A 57 19.80 -4.57 0.25
N ILE A 58 19.94 -3.66 -0.72
CA ILE A 58 19.08 -2.46 -0.80
C ILE A 58 17.62 -2.87 -1.05
N ARG A 59 17.38 -3.80 -1.99
CA ARG A 59 16.04 -4.31 -2.29
C ARG A 59 15.40 -4.98 -1.07
N PHE A 60 16.18 -5.77 -0.33
CA PHE A 60 15.73 -6.40 0.92
C PHE A 60 15.32 -5.35 1.95
N TRP A 61 16.18 -4.36 2.24
CA TRP A 61 15.84 -3.29 3.19
C TRP A 61 14.65 -2.45 2.74
N PHE A 62 14.55 -2.14 1.44
CA PHE A 62 13.40 -1.45 0.88
C PHE A 62 12.11 -2.26 1.09
N SER A 63 12.14 -3.56 0.82
CA SER A 63 10.97 -4.44 1.04
C SER A 63 10.60 -4.54 2.52
N LEU A 64 11.58 -4.60 3.41
CA LEU A 64 11.36 -4.64 4.86
C LEU A 64 10.69 -3.35 5.34
N VAL A 65 11.20 -2.19 4.91
CA VAL A 65 10.59 -0.90 5.24
C VAL A 65 9.17 -0.80 4.68
N ALA A 66 8.93 -1.26 3.44
CA ALA A 66 7.59 -1.27 2.86
C ALA A 66 6.61 -2.13 3.67
N VAL A 67 7.01 -3.31 4.13
CA VAL A 67 6.18 -4.16 5.01
C VAL A 67 5.91 -3.48 6.35
N LEU A 68 6.92 -2.85 6.97
CA LEU A 68 6.75 -2.12 8.23
C LEU A 68 5.78 -0.94 8.08
N VAL A 69 5.84 -0.21 6.97
CA VAL A 69 4.91 0.88 6.65
C VAL A 69 3.48 0.36 6.51
N ILE A 70 3.27 -0.77 5.81
CA ILE A 70 1.94 -1.38 5.67
C ILE A 70 1.39 -1.77 7.05
N ILE A 71 2.19 -2.40 7.91
CA ILE A 71 1.78 -2.79 9.26
C ILE A 71 1.41 -1.54 10.09
N ALA A 72 2.24 -0.49 10.03
CA ALA A 72 1.96 0.76 10.74
C ALA A 72 0.65 1.41 10.27
N LEU A 73 0.37 1.41 8.96
CA LEU A 73 -0.88 1.91 8.39
C LEU A 73 -2.09 1.07 8.81
N THR A 74 -1.96 -0.25 8.89
CA THR A 74 -3.02 -1.13 9.40
C THR A 74 -3.35 -0.82 10.86
N ILE A 75 -2.34 -0.70 11.72
CA ILE A 75 -2.51 -0.38 13.14
C ILE A 75 -3.16 1.01 13.29
N TRP A 76 -2.67 1.99 12.53
CA TRP A 76 -3.26 3.32 12.51
C TRP A 76 -4.73 3.30 12.07
N GLY A 77 -5.04 2.48 11.06
CA GLY A 77 -6.40 2.35 10.55
C GLY A 77 -7.38 1.66 11.51
N GLU A 78 -6.88 0.74 12.33
CA GLU A 78 -7.67 0.11 13.38
C GLU A 78 -8.00 1.13 14.50
N VAL A 79 -7.02 1.94 14.89
CA VAL A 79 -7.14 2.92 15.98
C VAL A 79 -7.97 4.15 15.59
N SER A 80 -7.96 4.56 14.30
CA SER A 80 -8.71 5.71 13.78
C SER A 80 -10.20 5.44 13.58
#